data_AF-A0A3D1AIK4-F1
#
_entry.id   AF-A0A3D1AIK4-F1
#
_cell.length_a   1.000
_cell.length_b   1.000
_cell.length_c   1.000
_cell.angle_alpha   90.00
_cell.angle_beta   90.00
_cell.angle_gamma   90.00
#
_symmetry.space_group_name_H-M   'P 1'
#
loop_
_entity.id
_entity.type
_entity.pdbx_description
1 polymer ?
#
loop_
_entity_poly.entity_id
_entity_poly.type
_entity_poly.pdbx_seq_one_letter_code
_entity_poly.pdbx_strand_id
1 'polypeptide(L)'
;MSAKIGKNLKTEEKLPRKRVENIKGVTATKTQLNFAELICKPYVAACRVIRAADGEQTFFKDVDVPGLAVYLREQAVAVQGGNMSQAEAMLTNQATALQSLFVRLVERGMCQTLITNIEVFMKLALRAQNQCRATLETLATIKNPPVVFARQANFANGPQQVNNGNEAPRARENKIEQTQLLENAPNERLDFGTKEAAGGNDQTMATVGKINRPSNRERKTSQCKAR
;
A
#
# COMPACT_ATOMS: atom_id res chain seq x y z
N MET A 1 -70.35 9.24 2.96
CA MET A 1 -69.08 9.63 3.63
C MET A 1 -67.97 8.74 3.09
N SER A 2 -67.26 9.22 2.07
CA SER A 2 -66.21 8.46 1.37
C SER A 2 -64.85 8.92 1.86
N ALA A 3 -64.19 8.12 2.70
CA ALA A 3 -62.80 8.37 3.09
C ALA A 3 -61.87 7.73 2.05
N LYS A 4 -61.35 8.56 1.13
CA LYS A 4 -60.26 8.17 0.23
C LYS A 4 -58.98 8.02 1.04
N ILE A 5 -58.58 6.77 1.28
CA ILE A 5 -57.23 6.43 1.74
C ILE A 5 -56.30 6.67 0.54
N GLY A 6 -55.70 7.86 0.51
CA GLY A 6 -54.63 8.21 -0.43
C GLY A 6 -53.43 7.32 -0.18
N LYS A 7 -53.28 6.27 -1.00
CA LYS A 7 -52.02 5.54 -1.14
C LYS A 7 -50.97 6.54 -1.64
N ASN A 8 -50.12 7.01 -0.73
CA ASN A 8 -48.91 7.73 -1.09
C ASN A 8 -47.93 6.68 -1.64
N LEU A 9 -48.11 6.31 -2.91
CA LEU A 9 -47.12 5.54 -3.65
C LEU A 9 -45.88 6.41 -3.72
N LYS A 10 -44.87 6.09 -2.89
CA LYS A 10 -43.50 6.57 -3.08
C LYS A 10 -43.16 6.30 -4.55
N THR A 11 -42.96 7.36 -5.31
CA THR A 11 -42.48 7.30 -6.68
C THR A 11 -41.23 6.44 -6.67
N GLU A 12 -41.27 5.26 -7.27
CA GLU A 12 -40.09 4.40 -7.39
C GLU A 12 -39.05 5.20 -8.18
N GLU A 13 -38.04 5.69 -7.47
CA GLU A 13 -36.99 6.51 -8.05
C GLU A 13 -36.20 5.62 -9.01
N LYS A 14 -36.23 5.95 -10.31
CA LYS A 14 -35.69 5.13 -11.38
C LYS A 14 -34.18 4.90 -11.16
N LEU A 15 -33.83 3.70 -10.72
CA LEU A 15 -32.44 3.26 -10.61
C LEU A 15 -31.83 3.05 -12.00
N PRO A 16 -30.52 3.27 -12.19
CA PRO A 16 -29.55 3.79 -11.21
C PRO A 16 -29.47 5.32 -11.23
N ARG A 17 -29.41 5.94 -10.04
CA ARG A 17 -29.25 7.40 -9.91
C ARG A 17 -27.79 7.75 -10.12
N LYS A 18 -27.56 8.77 -10.94
CA LYS A 18 -26.20 9.26 -11.27
C LYS A 18 -25.85 10.57 -10.59
N ARG A 19 -26.81 11.23 -9.94
CA ARG A 19 -26.60 12.48 -9.18
C ARG A 19 -26.73 12.20 -7.69
N VAL A 20 -25.82 12.79 -6.91
CA VAL A 20 -25.96 12.93 -5.45
C VAL A 20 -26.83 14.16 -5.21
N GLU A 21 -27.86 14.04 -4.37
CA GLU A 21 -28.79 15.13 -4.10
C GLU A 21 -28.11 16.35 -3.49
N ASN A 22 -28.70 17.50 -3.78
CA ASN A 22 -28.09 18.83 -3.72
C ASN A 22 -28.12 19.39 -2.29
N ILE A 23 -26.96 19.72 -1.69
CA ILE A 23 -26.89 20.35 -0.36
C ILE A 23 -27.09 21.86 -0.49
N LYS A 24 -28.34 22.30 -0.69
CA LYS A 24 -28.68 23.72 -0.70
C LYS A 24 -28.44 24.31 0.71
N GLY A 25 -27.51 25.24 0.82
CA GLY A 25 -27.28 26.00 2.05
C GLY A 25 -28.23 27.20 2.17
N VAL A 26 -28.38 27.73 3.38
CA VAL A 26 -29.22 28.92 3.68
C VAL A 26 -28.78 30.18 2.90
N THR A 27 -27.53 30.22 2.45
CA THR A 27 -26.93 31.33 1.68
C THR A 27 -26.18 30.76 0.47
N ALA A 28 -26.04 31.54 -0.61
CA ALA A 28 -25.28 31.16 -1.80
C ALA A 28 -23.83 30.76 -1.46
N THR A 29 -23.15 31.52 -0.60
CA THR A 29 -21.79 31.22 -0.12
C THR A 29 -21.73 29.91 0.66
N LYS A 30 -22.71 29.63 1.53
CA LYS A 30 -22.78 28.37 2.28
C LYS A 30 -23.06 27.18 1.36
N THR A 31 -23.87 27.36 0.32
CA THR A 31 -24.09 26.33 -0.70
C THR A 31 -22.81 25.97 -1.43
N GLN A 32 -22.00 26.97 -1.81
CA GLN A 32 -20.70 26.74 -2.45
C GLN A 32 -19.71 26.03 -1.53
N LEU A 33 -19.65 26.41 -0.25
CA LEU A 33 -18.80 25.74 0.75
C LEU A 33 -19.24 24.29 0.99
N ASN A 34 -20.54 24.04 1.15
CA ASN A 34 -21.08 22.69 1.31
C ASN A 34 -20.77 21.80 0.09
N PHE A 35 -20.80 22.38 -1.12
CA PHE A 35 -20.45 21.68 -2.34
C PHE A 35 -18.95 21.36 -2.41
N ALA A 36 -18.09 22.31 -2.04
CA ALA A 36 -16.65 22.08 -1.94
C ALA A 36 -16.33 20.97 -0.93
N GLU A 37 -16.94 21.03 0.26
CA GLU A 37 -16.80 20.00 1.29
C GLU A 37 -17.25 18.64 0.75
N LEU A 38 -18.41 18.57 0.08
CA LEU A 38 -18.93 17.33 -0.50
C LEU A 38 -17.97 16.73 -1.54
N ILE A 39 -17.40 17.52 -2.44
CA ILE A 39 -16.46 17.04 -3.46
C ILE A 39 -15.18 16.48 -2.82
N CYS A 40 -14.73 17.09 -1.72
CA CYS A 40 -13.52 16.69 -1.01
C CYS A 40 -13.72 15.49 -0.09
N LYS A 41 -14.97 15.06 0.19
CA LYS A 41 -15.21 13.88 1.04
C LYS A 41 -14.58 12.63 0.40
N PRO A 42 -13.82 11.82 1.17
CA PRO A 42 -13.06 10.68 0.62
C PRO A 42 -13.91 9.71 -0.20
N TYR A 43 -15.13 9.41 0.24
CA TYR A 43 -16.04 8.52 -0.48
C TYR A 43 -16.53 9.10 -1.82
N VAL A 44 -16.73 10.43 -1.92
CA VAL A 44 -17.12 11.09 -3.19
C VAL A 44 -15.94 11.12 -4.16
N ALA A 45 -14.74 11.40 -3.66
CA ALA A 45 -13.52 11.33 -4.45
C ALA A 45 -13.30 9.90 -5.00
N ALA A 46 -13.48 8.88 -4.18
CA ALA A 46 -13.40 7.48 -4.59
C ALA A 46 -14.45 7.13 -5.66
N CYS A 47 -15.72 7.55 -5.49
CA CYS A 47 -16.75 7.35 -6.53
C CYS A 47 -16.34 7.95 -7.88
N ARG A 48 -15.70 9.14 -7.89
CA ARG A 48 -15.24 9.78 -9.12
C ARG A 48 -14.11 9.01 -9.79
N VAL A 49 -13.16 8.48 -9.01
CA VAL A 49 -12.05 7.67 -9.52
C VAL A 49 -12.58 6.36 -10.10
N ILE A 50 -13.46 5.66 -9.37
CA ILE A 50 -14.08 4.41 -9.86
C ILE A 50 -14.82 4.66 -11.17
N ARG A 51 -15.64 5.73 -11.23
CA ARG A 51 -16.32 6.14 -12.47
C ARG A 51 -15.35 6.42 -13.62
N ALA A 52 -14.23 7.08 -13.33
CA ALA A 52 -13.22 7.40 -14.34
C ALA A 52 -12.46 6.15 -14.81
N ALA A 53 -12.21 5.19 -13.92
CA ALA A 53 -11.51 3.95 -14.21
C ALA A 53 -12.38 2.96 -15.00
N ASP A 54 -13.65 2.81 -14.63
CA ASP A 54 -14.57 1.87 -15.28
C ASP A 54 -15.14 2.41 -16.61
N GLY A 55 -15.10 3.73 -16.84
CA GLY A 55 -15.67 4.34 -18.05
C GLY A 55 -17.14 3.97 -18.27
N GLU A 56 -17.55 3.73 -19.52
CA GLU A 56 -18.87 3.17 -19.87
C GLU A 56 -18.91 1.65 -19.87
N GLN A 57 -17.90 0.96 -19.31
CA GLN A 57 -17.90 -0.49 -19.25
C GLN A 57 -19.11 -1.01 -18.46
N THR A 58 -19.50 -2.24 -18.78
CA THR A 58 -20.82 -2.84 -18.50
C THR A 58 -21.29 -2.70 -17.05
N PHE A 59 -20.39 -2.83 -16.07
CA PHE A 59 -20.75 -2.80 -14.65
C PHE A 59 -21.17 -1.42 -14.14
N PHE A 60 -20.53 -0.33 -14.58
CA PHE A 60 -20.83 1.00 -14.02
C PHE A 60 -22.15 1.58 -14.55
N LYS A 61 -22.70 1.03 -15.65
CA LYS A 61 -24.02 1.41 -16.16
C LYS A 61 -25.10 1.17 -15.10
N ASP A 62 -25.01 0.05 -14.39
CA ASP A 62 -26.00 -0.38 -13.38
C ASP A 62 -25.71 0.16 -11.97
N VAL A 63 -24.54 0.76 -11.74
CA VAL A 63 -24.15 1.28 -10.41
C VAL A 63 -24.91 2.58 -10.08
N ASP A 64 -25.62 2.57 -8.94
CA ASP A 64 -26.19 3.75 -8.29
C ASP A 64 -25.08 4.57 -7.60
N VAL A 65 -24.85 5.81 -8.03
CA VAL A 65 -23.78 6.66 -7.48
C VAL A 65 -24.01 6.99 -6.01
N PRO A 66 -25.23 7.34 -5.55
CA PRO A 66 -25.52 7.48 -4.13
C PRO A 66 -25.31 6.18 -3.34
N GLY A 67 -25.76 5.04 -3.86
CA GLY A 67 -25.52 3.73 -3.26
C GLY A 67 -24.02 3.41 -3.09
N LEU A 68 -23.22 3.65 -4.14
CA LEU A 68 -21.76 3.49 -4.07
C LEU A 68 -21.13 4.41 -3.02
N ALA A 69 -21.58 5.66 -2.93
CA ALA A 69 -21.09 6.62 -1.94
C ALA A 69 -21.40 6.18 -0.49
N VAL A 70 -22.58 5.61 -0.26
CA VAL A 70 -22.97 5.05 1.05
C VAL A 70 -22.08 3.84 1.37
N TYR A 71 -21.94 2.90 0.44
CA TYR A 71 -21.12 1.71 0.62
C TYR A 71 -19.65 2.03 0.95
N LEU A 72 -19.04 2.99 0.22
CA LEU A 72 -17.67 3.42 0.48
C LEU A 72 -17.50 4.11 1.85
N ARG A 73 -18.53 4.85 2.30
CA ARG A 73 -18.55 5.44 3.64
C ARG A 73 -18.63 4.35 4.71
N GLU A 74 -19.51 3.37 4.52
CA GLU A 74 -19.68 2.24 5.45
C GLU A 74 -18.41 1.39 5.56
N GLN A 75 -17.69 1.16 4.45
CA GLN A 75 -16.39 0.50 4.50
C GLN A 75 -15.38 1.26 5.37
N ALA A 76 -15.29 2.58 5.23
CA ALA A 76 -14.39 3.39 6.05
C ALA A 76 -14.77 3.33 7.54
N VAL A 77 -16.07 3.39 7.85
CA VAL A 77 -16.58 3.25 9.23
C VAL A 77 -16.29 1.86 9.79
N ALA A 78 -16.43 0.79 9.00
CA ALA A 78 -16.13 -0.57 9.43
C ALA A 78 -14.66 -0.74 9.81
N VAL A 79 -13.75 -0.21 8.98
CA VAL A 79 -12.30 -0.19 9.26
C VAL A 79 -11.99 0.61 10.52
N GLN A 80 -12.61 1.78 10.69
CA GLN A 80 -12.45 2.59 11.91
C GLN A 80 -12.99 1.86 13.16
N GLY A 81 -14.00 1.01 13.00
CA GLY A 81 -14.53 0.13 14.04
C GLY A 81 -13.69 -1.14 14.28
N GLY A 82 -12.54 -1.29 13.63
CA GLY A 82 -11.64 -2.44 13.79
C GLY A 82 -12.00 -3.67 12.94
N ASN A 83 -13.05 -3.60 12.10
CA ASN A 83 -13.37 -4.69 11.18
C ASN A 83 -12.54 -4.58 9.90
N MET A 84 -11.48 -5.38 9.81
CA MET A 84 -10.58 -5.44 8.66
C MET A 84 -10.95 -6.51 7.62
N SER A 85 -12.06 -7.23 7.78
CA SER A 85 -12.40 -8.39 6.95
C SER A 85 -12.40 -8.10 5.44
N GLN A 86 -12.92 -6.93 5.04
CA GLN A 86 -12.93 -6.52 3.64
C GLN A 86 -11.53 -6.23 3.10
N ALA A 87 -10.68 -5.56 3.90
CA ALA A 87 -9.29 -5.29 3.53
C ALA A 87 -8.46 -6.58 3.43
N GLU A 88 -8.69 -7.52 4.35
CA GLU A 88 -8.06 -8.85 4.33
C GLU A 88 -8.47 -9.64 3.08
N ALA A 89 -9.76 -9.69 2.77
CA ALA A 89 -10.26 -10.33 1.56
C ALA A 89 -9.71 -9.67 0.30
N MET A 90 -9.66 -8.34 0.25
CA MET A 90 -9.10 -7.57 -0.86
C MET A 90 -7.63 -7.93 -1.10
N LEU A 91 -6.78 -7.87 -0.06
CA LEU A 91 -5.35 -8.17 -0.18
C LEU A 91 -5.09 -9.64 -0.56
N THR A 92 -5.88 -10.57 -0.02
CA THR A 92 -5.79 -12.00 -0.35
C THR A 92 -6.13 -12.25 -1.82
N ASN A 93 -7.22 -11.64 -2.32
CA ASN A 93 -7.63 -11.74 -3.71
C ASN A 93 -6.61 -11.08 -4.65
N GLN A 94 -6.05 -9.92 -4.28
CA GLN A 94 -4.98 -9.26 -5.05
C GLN A 94 -3.71 -10.11 -5.11
N ALA A 95 -3.28 -10.71 -4.00
CA ALA A 95 -2.14 -11.63 -3.98
C ALA A 95 -2.37 -12.82 -4.93
N THR A 96 -3.58 -13.39 -4.90
CA THR A 96 -3.97 -14.50 -5.78
C THR A 96 -3.94 -14.12 -7.26
N ALA A 97 -4.43 -12.92 -7.60
CA ALA A 97 -4.38 -12.37 -8.95
C ALA A 97 -2.93 -12.12 -9.42
N LEU A 98 -2.08 -11.55 -8.56
CA LEU A 98 -0.66 -11.32 -8.87
C LEU A 98 0.12 -12.63 -9.05
N GLN A 99 -0.17 -13.64 -8.23
CA GLN A 99 0.39 -14.99 -8.40
C GLN A 99 -0.02 -15.59 -9.74
N SER A 100 -1.30 -15.48 -10.11
CA SER A 100 -1.82 -15.95 -11.39
C SER A 100 -1.16 -15.24 -12.57
N LEU A 101 -0.92 -13.93 -12.44
CA LEU A 101 -0.21 -13.12 -13.43
C LEU A 101 1.25 -13.56 -13.56
N PHE A 102 1.95 -13.80 -12.45
CA PHE A 102 3.30 -14.34 -12.45
C PHE A 102 3.38 -15.65 -13.24
N VAL A 103 2.51 -16.62 -12.93
CA VAL A 103 2.48 -17.92 -13.61
C VAL A 103 2.28 -17.73 -15.12
N ARG A 104 1.28 -16.94 -15.54
CA ARG A 104 1.01 -16.69 -16.96
C ARG A 104 2.16 -16.00 -17.70
N LEU A 105 2.86 -15.07 -17.05
CA LEU A 105 4.01 -14.39 -17.64
C LEU A 105 5.21 -15.35 -17.79
N VAL A 106 5.44 -16.22 -16.81
CA VAL A 106 6.48 -17.25 -16.90
C VAL A 106 6.19 -18.25 -18.02
N GLU A 107 4.98 -18.82 -18.05
CA GLU A 107 4.55 -19.75 -19.10
C GLU A 107 4.72 -19.12 -20.48
N ARG A 108 4.24 -17.89 -20.65
CA ARG A 108 4.35 -17.16 -21.93
C ARG A 108 5.80 -16.86 -22.31
N GLY A 109 6.64 -16.54 -21.33
CA GLY A 109 8.07 -16.30 -21.52
C GLY A 109 8.84 -17.55 -21.94
N MET A 110 8.51 -18.71 -21.36
CA MET A 110 9.14 -20.01 -21.71
C MET A 110 8.80 -20.47 -23.13
N CYS A 111 7.66 -20.04 -23.68
CA CYS A 111 7.29 -20.29 -25.08
C CYS A 111 7.96 -19.34 -26.08
N GLN A 112 8.74 -18.33 -25.64
CA GLN A 112 9.40 -17.40 -26.55
C GLN A 112 10.74 -17.95 -27.05
N THR A 113 11.06 -17.68 -28.32
CA THR A 113 12.34 -18.06 -28.94
C THR A 113 13.37 -16.95 -28.88
N LEU A 114 12.93 -15.68 -28.95
CA LEU A 114 13.82 -14.52 -28.89
C LEU A 114 14.17 -14.19 -27.44
N ILE A 115 15.48 -14.13 -27.15
CA ILE A 115 16.01 -13.80 -25.82
C ILE A 115 15.44 -12.48 -25.28
N THR A 116 15.29 -11.45 -26.14
CA THR A 116 14.68 -10.17 -25.75
C THR A 116 13.26 -10.33 -25.22
N ASN A 117 12.45 -11.19 -25.81
CA ASN A 117 11.08 -11.43 -25.36
C ASN A 117 11.07 -12.24 -24.05
N ILE A 118 11.94 -13.25 -23.95
CA ILE A 118 12.12 -14.02 -22.71
C ILE A 118 12.47 -13.07 -21.57
N GLU A 119 13.45 -12.19 -21.78
CA GLU A 119 13.91 -11.22 -20.78
C GLU A 119 12.77 -10.28 -20.32
N VAL A 120 11.97 -9.75 -21.26
CA VAL A 120 10.83 -8.88 -20.93
C VAL A 120 9.79 -9.63 -20.09
N PHE A 121 9.39 -10.83 -20.50
CA PHE A 121 8.40 -11.62 -19.75
C PHE A 121 8.93 -12.00 -18.36
N MET A 122 10.18 -12.44 -18.25
CA MET A 122 10.79 -12.78 -16.97
C MET A 122 10.89 -11.56 -16.05
N LYS A 123 11.29 -10.38 -16.56
CA LYS A 123 11.30 -9.14 -15.77
C LYS A 123 9.92 -8.76 -15.24
N LEU A 124 8.89 -8.87 -16.07
CA LEU A 124 7.51 -8.59 -15.65
C LEU A 124 7.00 -9.63 -14.65
N ALA A 125 7.33 -10.92 -14.85
CA ALA A 125 6.99 -11.99 -13.92
C ALA A 125 7.59 -11.75 -12.53
N LEU A 126 8.90 -11.52 -12.45
CA LEU A 126 9.59 -11.26 -11.17
C LEU A 126 9.05 -10.01 -10.48
N ARG A 127 8.62 -8.99 -11.23
CA ARG A 127 7.89 -7.83 -10.66
C ARG A 127 6.55 -8.25 -10.07
N ALA A 128 5.74 -9.04 -10.77
CA ALA A 128 4.46 -9.54 -10.26
C ALA A 128 4.63 -10.38 -8.99
N GLN A 129 5.65 -11.25 -8.94
CA GLN A 129 6.01 -12.03 -7.76
C GLN A 129 6.41 -11.13 -6.58
N ASN A 130 7.26 -10.13 -6.82
CA ASN A 130 7.68 -9.19 -5.78
C ASN A 130 6.49 -8.39 -5.22
N GLN A 131 5.53 -8.01 -6.06
CA GLN A 131 4.30 -7.34 -5.60
C GLN A 131 3.39 -8.29 -4.81
N CYS A 132 3.27 -9.56 -5.22
CA CYS A 132 2.52 -10.58 -4.46
C CYS A 132 3.11 -10.78 -3.05
N ARG A 133 4.43 -10.86 -2.92
CA ARG A 133 5.09 -10.91 -1.61
C ARG A 133 4.77 -9.68 -0.78
N ALA A 134 4.88 -8.48 -1.36
CA ALA A 134 4.61 -7.23 -0.66
C ALA A 134 3.15 -7.12 -0.17
N THR A 135 2.17 -7.60 -0.93
CA THR A 135 0.76 -7.62 -0.49
C THR A 135 0.53 -8.57 0.67
N LEU A 136 1.16 -9.75 0.65
CA LEU A 136 1.09 -10.71 1.76
C LEU A 136 1.82 -10.21 3.02
N GLU A 137 2.95 -9.52 2.88
CA GLU A 137 3.64 -8.85 3.98
C GLU A 137 2.80 -7.75 4.61
N THR A 138 2.08 -6.99 3.78
CA THR A 138 1.12 -5.98 4.25
C THR A 138 -0.01 -6.64 5.04
N LEU A 139 -0.56 -7.76 4.56
CA LEU A 139 -1.59 -8.52 5.26
C LEU A 139 -1.08 -9.07 6.61
N ALA A 140 0.14 -9.62 6.63
CA ALA A 140 0.77 -10.10 7.87
C ALA A 140 0.99 -8.97 8.88
N THR A 141 1.41 -7.78 8.41
CA THR A 141 1.58 -6.58 9.24
C THR A 141 0.25 -6.08 9.80
N ILE A 142 -0.84 -6.16 9.02
CA ILE A 142 -2.18 -5.82 9.50
C ILE A 142 -2.66 -6.79 10.59
N LYS A 143 -2.43 -8.10 10.41
CA LYS A 143 -2.81 -9.13 11.38
C LYS A 143 -1.98 -9.07 12.67
N ASN A 144 -0.68 -8.81 12.54
CA ASN A 144 0.29 -8.82 13.63
C ASN A 144 1.15 -7.55 13.51
N PRO A 145 0.67 -6.40 14.01
CA PRO A 145 1.44 -5.17 13.94
C PRO A 145 2.77 -5.36 14.68
N PRO A 146 3.91 -4.95 14.09
CA PRO A 146 5.20 -5.09 14.75
C PRO A 146 5.16 -4.34 16.07
N VAL A 147 5.54 -5.02 17.16
CA VAL A 147 5.69 -4.38 18.47
C VAL A 147 6.90 -3.48 18.39
N VAL A 148 6.68 -2.21 18.03
CA VAL A 148 7.70 -1.19 18.14
C VAL A 148 7.85 -0.89 19.62
N PHE A 149 8.86 -1.50 20.25
CA PHE A 149 9.35 -1.03 21.54
C PHE A 149 9.98 0.33 21.29
N ALA A 150 9.16 1.38 21.36
CA ALA A 150 9.66 2.73 21.52
C ALA A 150 10.44 2.71 22.83
N ARG A 151 11.77 2.60 22.76
CA ARG A 151 12.63 2.99 23.88
C ARG A 151 12.26 4.43 24.14
N GLN A 152 11.43 4.67 25.15
CA GLN A 152 11.24 5.99 25.73
C GLN A 152 12.62 6.42 26.21
N ALA A 153 13.35 7.09 25.33
CA ALA A 153 14.42 7.94 25.75
C ALA A 153 13.73 9.12 26.44
N ASN A 154 13.50 8.99 27.74
CA ASN A 154 13.38 10.15 28.62
C ASN A 154 14.73 10.87 28.53
N PHE A 155 14.90 11.67 27.48
CA PHE A 155 16.00 12.60 27.37
C PHE A 155 15.75 13.70 28.41
N ALA A 156 16.17 13.43 29.65
CA ALA A 156 16.40 14.47 30.63
C ALA A 156 17.62 15.27 30.16
N ASN A 157 17.43 16.14 29.17
CA ASN A 157 18.43 17.12 28.75
C ASN A 157 18.49 18.22 29.82
N GLY A 158 19.14 17.90 30.94
CA GLY A 158 19.44 18.84 32.02
C GLY A 158 18.73 18.51 33.35
N PRO A 159 19.24 19.06 34.46
CA PRO A 159 18.58 18.96 35.75
C PRO A 159 17.19 19.60 35.65
N GLN A 160 16.15 18.77 35.76
CA GLN A 160 14.78 19.22 35.83
C GLN A 160 14.57 19.91 37.19
N GLN A 161 14.86 21.20 37.24
CA GLN A 161 14.55 22.02 38.41
C GLN A 161 13.04 22.22 38.45
N VAL A 162 12.38 21.43 39.30
CA VAL A 162 11.03 21.73 39.77
C VAL A 162 11.10 23.02 40.59
N ASN A 163 10.77 24.14 39.98
CA ASN A 163 10.73 25.43 40.67
C ASN A 163 9.38 25.57 41.38
N ASN A 164 9.16 24.77 42.43
CA ASN A 164 8.14 25.07 43.42
C ASN A 164 8.81 25.93 44.49
N GLY A 165 8.54 27.23 44.44
CA GLY A 165 9.23 28.23 45.24
C GLY A 165 9.16 27.97 46.74
N ASN A 166 10.28 28.31 47.38
CA ASN A 166 10.47 28.63 48.81
C ASN A 166 10.19 27.53 49.85
N GLU A 167 11.24 26.80 50.24
CA GLU A 167 12.01 27.04 51.48
C GLU A 167 12.94 25.85 51.77
N ALA A 168 14.23 26.14 52.00
CA ALA A 168 15.17 25.23 52.66
C ALA A 168 15.56 25.86 54.02
N PRO A 169 16.17 25.15 55.00
CA PRO A 169 16.73 23.78 54.92
C PRO A 169 16.43 22.90 56.15
N ARG A 170 16.38 21.57 55.99
CA ARG A 170 16.83 20.64 57.05
C ARG A 170 17.51 19.42 56.43
N ALA A 171 18.80 19.29 56.75
CA ALA A 171 19.58 18.09 56.50
C ALA A 171 19.00 16.90 57.29
N ARG A 172 18.73 15.79 56.59
CA ARG A 172 18.73 14.46 57.19
C ARG A 172 19.44 13.51 56.24
N GLU A 173 20.54 12.97 56.74
CA GLU A 173 21.31 11.88 56.16
C GLU A 173 20.42 10.63 56.12
N ASN A 174 20.07 10.16 54.92
CA ASN A 174 19.53 8.83 54.73
C ASN A 174 20.56 8.03 53.94
N LYS A 175 21.22 7.08 54.63
CA LYS A 175 22.04 6.04 54.01
C LYS A 175 21.19 5.31 52.98
N ILE A 176 21.58 5.42 51.71
CA ILE A 176 21.10 4.51 50.68
C ILE A 176 21.96 3.26 50.81
N GLU A 177 21.38 2.19 51.34
CA GLU A 177 21.99 0.87 51.29
C GLU A 177 22.06 0.41 49.82
N GLN A 178 23.27 0.06 49.36
CA GLN A 178 23.51 -0.56 48.07
C GLN A 178 22.86 -1.96 48.07
N THR A 179 21.79 -2.15 47.30
CA THR A 179 21.41 -3.49 46.86
C THR A 179 22.29 -3.89 45.68
N GLN A 180 23.32 -4.65 46.04
CA GLN A 180 24.19 -5.40 45.17
C GLN A 180 23.35 -6.40 44.35
N LEU A 181 23.29 -6.22 43.03
CA LEU A 181 22.89 -7.27 42.10
C LEU A 181 23.50 -7.00 40.72
N LEU A 182 24.84 -6.95 40.72
CA LEU A 182 25.66 -7.22 39.56
C LEU A 182 26.56 -8.40 39.93
N GLU A 183 25.97 -9.60 39.92
CA GLU A 183 26.74 -10.83 39.96
C GLU A 183 27.19 -11.15 38.55
N ASN A 184 28.51 -11.07 38.40
CA ASN A 184 29.33 -11.53 37.30
C ASN A 184 28.83 -12.87 36.73
N ALA A 185 28.26 -12.86 35.53
CA ALA A 185 28.29 -14.02 34.66
C ALA A 185 29.54 -13.91 33.77
N PRO A 186 30.41 -14.94 33.76
CA PRO A 186 31.72 -14.88 33.14
C PRO A 186 31.60 -14.83 31.62
N ASN A 187 32.70 -14.37 31.04
CA ASN A 187 33.06 -14.24 29.64
C ASN A 187 32.81 -15.50 28.78
N GLU A 188 31.55 -15.92 28.61
CA GLU A 188 31.17 -17.00 27.71
C GLU A 188 31.01 -16.41 26.31
N ARG A 189 32.16 -16.32 25.61
CA ARG A 189 32.19 -16.16 24.17
C ARG A 189 31.47 -17.37 23.55
N LEU A 190 30.21 -17.18 23.17
CA LEU A 190 29.54 -18.10 22.27
C LEU A 190 30.27 -18.06 20.93
N ASP A 191 30.89 -19.18 20.63
CA ASP A 191 31.57 -19.54 19.41
C ASP A 191 30.60 -19.40 18.22
N PHE A 192 30.84 -18.41 17.35
CA PHE A 192 30.21 -18.41 16.03
C PHE A 192 31.06 -19.29 15.13
N GLY A 193 30.56 -20.51 14.92
CA GLY A 193 31.16 -21.52 14.05
C GLY A 193 31.62 -20.97 12.69
N THR A 194 32.77 -21.50 12.30
CA THR A 194 33.38 -21.68 10.97
C THR A 194 33.04 -20.67 9.86
N LYS A 195 34.07 -19.92 9.42
CA LYS A 195 34.06 -19.18 8.15
C LYS A 195 33.87 -20.14 6.97
N GLU A 196 32.77 -20.03 6.24
CA GLU A 196 32.63 -20.65 4.93
C GLU A 196 33.62 -20.04 3.94
N ALA A 197 34.21 -20.90 3.11
CA ALA A 197 35.21 -20.53 2.13
C ALA A 197 34.63 -19.63 1.03
N ALA A 198 35.36 -18.58 0.67
CA ALA A 198 35.10 -17.81 -0.53
C ALA A 198 35.26 -18.73 -1.76
N GLY A 199 34.16 -19.02 -2.44
CA GLY A 199 34.17 -19.74 -3.73
C GLY A 199 34.71 -18.84 -4.84
N GLY A 200 36.03 -18.72 -4.93
CA GLY A 200 36.72 -18.13 -6.07
C GLY A 200 36.77 -19.11 -7.23
N ASN A 201 35.76 -19.07 -8.10
CA ASN A 201 35.90 -19.66 -9.44
C ASN A 201 36.45 -18.58 -10.40
N ASP A 202 37.72 -18.24 -10.22
CA ASP A 202 38.52 -17.63 -11.27
C ASP A 202 38.88 -18.73 -12.28
N GLN A 203 38.05 -18.88 -13.32
CA GLN A 203 38.49 -19.59 -14.52
C GLN A 203 39.44 -18.67 -15.30
N THR A 204 40.71 -19.06 -15.35
CA THR A 204 41.74 -18.47 -16.20
C THR A 204 41.31 -18.53 -17.66
N MET A 205 40.82 -17.41 -18.19
CA MET A 205 40.46 -17.28 -19.60
C MET A 205 41.72 -17.25 -20.46
N ALA A 206 41.82 -18.21 -21.37
CA ALA A 206 42.81 -18.23 -22.44
C ALA A 206 42.62 -17.03 -23.38
N THR A 207 43.72 -16.45 -23.85
CA THR A 207 43.73 -15.38 -24.86
C THR A 207 43.11 -15.85 -26.17
N VAL A 208 41.89 -15.38 -26.47
CA VAL A 208 41.24 -15.59 -27.77
C VAL A 208 41.92 -14.72 -28.83
N GLY A 209 42.43 -15.37 -29.87
CA GLY A 209 43.12 -14.75 -31.00
C GLY A 209 42.25 -13.78 -31.80
N LYS A 210 42.92 -12.89 -32.55
CA LYS A 210 42.33 -11.85 -33.41
C LYS A 210 41.25 -12.42 -34.33
N ILE A 211 39.99 -12.05 -34.10
CA ILE A 211 38.91 -12.29 -35.06
C ILE A 211 39.00 -11.24 -36.17
N ASN A 212 39.16 -11.73 -37.40
CA ASN A 212 39.18 -10.97 -38.63
C ASN A 212 37.87 -10.18 -38.82
N ARG A 213 38.03 -8.88 -39.09
CA ARG A 213 36.98 -7.93 -39.47
C ARG A 213 36.54 -8.21 -40.91
N PRO A 214 35.26 -8.50 -41.20
CA PRO A 214 34.76 -8.36 -42.56
C PRO A 214 34.51 -6.89 -42.87
N SER A 215 35.14 -6.42 -43.95
CA SER A 215 34.85 -5.16 -44.62
C SER A 215 33.58 -5.34 -45.45
N ASN A 216 32.43 -4.85 -44.99
CA ASN A 216 31.48 -4.28 -45.95
C ASN A 216 30.59 -3.20 -45.34
N ARG A 217 30.48 -2.10 -46.06
CA ARG A 217 29.87 -0.83 -45.66
C ARG A 217 28.80 -0.52 -46.70
N GLU A 218 27.57 -0.97 -46.48
CA GLU A 218 26.45 -0.55 -47.33
C GLU A 218 25.23 -0.16 -46.49
N ARG A 219 24.91 1.14 -46.59
CA ARG A 219 23.79 1.82 -45.98
C ARG A 219 22.73 1.96 -47.08
N LYS A 220 21.70 1.11 -47.09
CA LYS A 220 20.54 1.33 -47.97
C LYS A 220 19.46 2.10 -47.22
N THR A 221 19.36 3.38 -47.57
CA THR A 221 18.23 4.26 -47.23
C THR A 221 17.02 3.89 -48.09
N SER A 222 15.96 3.37 -47.48
CA SER A 222 14.66 3.21 -48.13
C SER A 222 13.80 4.45 -47.88
N GLN A 223 13.57 5.22 -48.94
CA GLN A 223 12.60 6.33 -49.02
C GLN A 223 11.17 5.81 -48.80
N CYS A 224 10.47 6.40 -47.82
CA CYS A 224 9.01 6.36 -47.74
C CYS A 224 8.43 7.22 -48.87
N LYS A 225 7.64 6.60 -49.76
CA LYS A 225 6.79 7.28 -50.73
C LYS A 225 5.37 7.30 -50.15
N ALA A 226 4.86 8.49 -49.88
CA ALA A 226 3.47 8.73 -49.52
C ALA A 226 2.55 8.43 -50.71
N ARG A 227 1.48 7.68 -50.44
CA ARG A 227 0.18 7.77 -51.10
C ARG A 227 -0.88 7.23 -50.16
#